data_AF-A0A378N885-F1
#
_entry.id   AF-A0A378N885-F1
#
_cell.length_a   1.000
_cell.length_b   1.000
_cell.length_c   1.000
_cell.angle_alpha   90.00
_cell.angle_beta   90.00
_cell.angle_gamma   90.00
#
_symmetry.space_group_name_H-M   'P 1'
#
loop_
_entity.id
_entity.type
_entity.pdbx_description
1 polymer ?
#
loop_
_entity_poly.entity_id
_entity_poly.type
_entity_poly.pdbx_seq_one_letter_code
_entity_poly.pdbx_strand_id
1 'polypeptide(L)' 'MEVPQSGTLAIANHQFDLTAKTDSKAVSLLRREVGMVFQQYHLWPHLTVMQNLIEAPMKVLGLSKEEAVARAKGHLHVCV' A
#
# COMPACT_ATOMS: atom_id res chain seq x y z
N MET A 1 -9.47 -4.66 13.02
CA MET A 1 -9.18 -5.46 11.82
C MET A 1 -9.97 -6.74 11.96
N GLU A 2 -11.10 -6.83 11.28
CA GLU A 2 -11.87 -8.08 11.25
C GLU A 2 -11.11 -9.07 10.37
N VAL A 3 -10.78 -10.22 10.95
CA VAL A 3 -10.23 -11.34 10.19
C VAL A 3 -11.43 -12.16 9.76
N PRO A 4 -11.68 -12.31 8.45
CA PRO A 4 -12.79 -13.11 7.97
C PRO A 4 -12.69 -14.54 8.52
N GLN A 5 -13.79 -15.05 9.09
CA GLN A 5 -13.86 -16.38 9.71
C GLN A 5 -13.78 -17.53 8.71
N SER A 6 -14.09 -17.28 7.42
CA SER A 6 -13.94 -18.24 6.33
C SER A 6 -14.07 -17.58 4.96
N GLY A 7 -13.56 -18.22 3.90
CA GLY A 7 -13.68 -17.78 2.51
C GLY A 7 -12.36 -17.83 1.74
N THR A 8 -12.44 -17.74 0.40
CA THR A 8 -11.26 -17.57 -0.46
C THR A 8 -11.26 -16.18 -1.08
N LEU A 9 -10.11 -15.51 -1.05
CA LEU A 9 -9.90 -14.18 -1.62
C LEU A 9 -8.89 -14.26 -2.76
N ALA A 10 -9.31 -13.91 -3.97
CA ALA A 10 -8.43 -13.87 -5.15
C ALA A 10 -8.16 -12.40 -5.55
N ILE A 11 -6.93 -11.93 -5.44
CA ILE A 11 -6.51 -10.57 -5.83
C ILE A 11 -5.20 -10.63 -6.59
N ALA A 12 -5.13 -9.97 -7.76
CA ALA A 12 -3.90 -9.79 -8.55
C ALA A 12 -3.09 -11.10 -8.74
N ASN A 13 -3.76 -12.18 -9.18
CA ASN A 13 -3.21 -13.55 -9.33
C ASN A 13 -2.84 -14.30 -8.02
N HIS A 14 -3.07 -13.72 -6.84
CA HIS A 14 -2.87 -14.42 -5.57
C HIS A 14 -4.20 -14.94 -5.01
N GLN A 15 -4.24 -16.22 -4.65
CA GLN A 15 -5.37 -16.85 -3.96
C GLN A 15 -5.03 -17.06 -2.48
N PHE A 16 -5.80 -16.45 -1.61
CA PHE A 16 -5.68 -16.56 -0.16
C PHE A 16 -6.84 -17.36 0.38
N ASP A 17 -6.53 -18.41 1.13
CA ASP A 17 -7.50 -19.09 1.97
C ASP A 17 -7.54 -18.38 3.32
N LEU A 18 -8.70 -17.80 3.65
CA LEU A 18 -8.92 -17.02 4.86
C LEU A 18 -9.19 -17.92 6.09
N THR A 19 -9.39 -19.23 5.88
CA THR A 19 -9.56 -20.22 6.96
C THR A 19 -8.24 -20.73 7.52
N ALA A 20 -7.17 -20.67 6.73
CA ALA A 20 -5.82 -21.06 7.12
C ALA A 20 -5.01 -19.83 7.56
N LYS A 21 -4.08 -20.04 8.49
CA LYS A 21 -3.13 -19.00 8.96
C LYS A 21 -2.42 -18.40 7.73
N THR A 22 -2.81 -17.18 7.34
CA THR A 22 -2.27 -16.56 6.13
C THR A 22 -0.78 -16.27 6.33
N ASP A 23 0.06 -16.73 5.40
CA ASP A 23 1.50 -16.48 5.46
C ASP A 23 1.78 -14.97 5.41
N SER A 24 2.42 -14.45 6.45
CA SER A 24 2.69 -13.02 6.61
C SER A 24 3.56 -12.47 5.47
N LYS A 25 4.38 -13.32 4.85
CA LYS A 25 5.18 -12.97 3.66
C LYS A 25 4.30 -12.74 2.43
N ALA A 26 3.32 -13.62 2.19
CA ALA A 26 2.39 -13.50 1.07
C ALA A 26 1.51 -12.25 1.20
N VAL A 27 1.07 -11.93 2.42
CA VAL A 27 0.32 -10.69 2.70
C VAL A 27 1.18 -9.44 2.45
N SER A 28 2.47 -9.48 2.82
CA SER A 28 3.39 -8.37 2.58
C SER A 28 3.61 -8.10 1.09
N LEU A 29 3.73 -9.16 0.28
CA LEU A 29 3.83 -9.05 -1.18
C LEU A 29 2.57 -8.44 -1.79
N LEU A 30 1.38 -8.93 -1.41
CA LEU A 30 0.11 -8.37 -1.88
C LEU A 30 -0.01 -6.88 -1.57
N ARG A 31 0.39 -6.44 -0.37
CA ARG A 31 0.36 -5.03 0.04
C ARG A 31 1.29 -4.12 -0.77
N ARG A 32 2.27 -4.68 -1.50
CA ARG A 32 3.13 -3.92 -2.42
C ARG A 32 2.48 -3.72 -3.77
N GLU A 33 1.58 -4.62 -4.17
CA GLU A 33 0.89 -4.60 -5.47
C GLU A 33 -0.46 -3.88 -5.40
N VAL A 34 -1.12 -3.94 -4.24
CA VAL A 34 -2.46 -3.37 -4.04
C VAL A 34 -2.41 -2.19 -3.10
N GLY A 35 -2.87 -1.03 -3.58
CA GLY A 35 -3.10 0.16 -2.76
C GLY A 35 -4.54 0.20 -2.22
N MET A 36 -4.72 0.68 -0.99
CA MET A 36 -6.03 0.87 -0.37
C MET A 36 -6.31 2.36 -0.18
N VAL A 37 -7.48 2.83 -0.63
CA VAL A 37 -7.96 4.20 -0.42
C VAL A 37 -9.10 4.17 0.60
N PHE A 38 -8.99 4.99 1.63
CA PHE A 38 -10.00 5.10 2.68
C PHE A 38 -10.88 6.34 2.45
N GLN A 39 -12.15 6.25 2.85
CA GLN A 39 -13.11 7.36 2.75
C GLN A 39 -12.69 8.55 3.63
N GLN A 40 -12.02 8.28 4.76
CA GLN A 40 -11.38 9.29 5.60
C GLN A 40 -9.87 9.27 5.35
N TYR A 41 -9.25 10.45 5.33
CA TYR A 41 -7.83 10.59 5.05
C TYR A 41 -6.97 10.02 6.18
N HIS A 42 -6.48 8.78 6.02
CA HIS A 42 -5.46 8.17 6.89
C HIS A 42 -4.05 8.72 6.57
N LEU A 43 -3.92 10.03 6.50
CA LEU A 43 -2.62 10.71 6.30
C LEU A 43 -1.97 10.98 7.66
N TRP A 44 -0.64 11.01 7.68
CA TRP A 44 0.10 11.48 8.85
C TRP A 44 -0.05 13.01 8.93
N PRO A 45 -0.72 13.54 9.97
CA PRO A 45 -1.09 14.97 10.02
C PRO A 45 0.11 15.89 10.26
N HIS A 46 1.23 15.34 10.73
CA HIS A 46 2.49 16.05 10.94
C HIS A 46 3.39 16.04 9.68
N LEU A 47 2.95 15.40 8.59
CA LEU A 47 3.68 15.33 7.33
C LEU A 47 2.95 16.14 6.26
N THR A 48 3.70 16.83 5.41
CA THR A 48 3.18 17.47 4.19
C THR A 48 2.63 16.42 3.22
N VAL A 49 1.84 16.85 2.23
CA VAL A 49 1.31 15.96 1.16
C VAL A 49 2.45 15.23 0.44
N MET A 50 3.53 15.94 0.10
CA MET A 50 4.70 15.34 -0.54
C MET A 50 5.37 14.31 0.36
N GLN A 51 5.50 14.61 1.66
CA GLN A 51 6.07 13.67 2.63
C GLN A 51 5.20 12.41 2.76
N ASN A 52 3.87 12.54 2.88
CA ASN A 52 2.95 11.40 2.89
C ASN A 52 3.10 10.51 1.64
N LEU A 53 3.30 11.11 0.47
CA LEU A 53 3.46 10.40 -0.80
C LEU A 53 4.80 9.66 -0.93
N ILE A 54 5.90 10.21 -0.42
CA ILE A 54 7.24 9.58 -0.50
C ILE A 54 7.53 8.62 0.65
N GLU A 55 6.83 8.74 1.78
CA GLU A 55 7.09 7.94 2.99
C GLU A 55 6.90 6.44 2.75
N ALA A 56 5.83 6.04 2.06
CA ALA A 56 5.56 4.64 1.75
C ALA A 56 6.55 4.04 0.72
N PRO A 57 6.84 4.68 -0.43
CA PRO A 57 7.87 4.20 -1.36
C PRO A 57 9.27 4.09 -0.73
N MET A 58 9.67 5.04 0.12
CA MET A 58 10.98 4.98 0.78
C MET A 58 11.06 3.83 1.80
N LYS A 59 10.05 3.68 2.68
CA LYS A 59 10.09 2.67 3.74
C LYS A 59 9.77 1.25 3.27
N VAL A 60 8.87 1.08 2.29
CA VAL A 60 8.39 -0.24 1.85
C VAL A 60 9.20 -0.78 0.66
N LEU A 61 9.59 0.10 -0.27
CA LEU A 61 10.31 -0.26 -1.49
C LEU A 61 11.81 0.09 -1.41
N GLY A 62 12.27 0.82 -0.39
CA GLY A 62 13.69 1.15 -0.20
C GLY A 62 14.25 2.15 -1.20
N LEU A 63 13.40 2.95 -1.84
CA LEU A 63 13.81 3.94 -2.84
C LEU A 63 14.59 5.09 -2.21
N SER A 64 15.53 5.65 -2.98
CA SER A 64 16.19 6.91 -2.59
C SER A 64 15.18 8.06 -2.55
N LYS A 65 15.50 9.11 -1.79
CA LYS A 65 14.62 10.27 -1.64
C LYS A 65 14.37 10.93 -2.99
N GLU A 66 15.37 10.98 -3.85
CA GLU A 66 15.33 11.57 -5.18
C GLU A 66 14.38 10.80 -6.10
N GLU A 67 14.48 9.47 -6.13
CA GLU A 67 13.59 8.59 -6.91
C GLU A 67 12.14 8.65 -6.41
N ALA A 68 11.96 8.64 -5.08
CA ALA A 68 10.63 8.73 -4.47
C ALA A 68 9.95 10.07 -4.80
N VAL A 69 10.69 11.18 -4.74
CA VAL A 69 10.19 12.52 -5.11
C VAL A 69 9.87 12.60 -6.60
N ALA A 70 10.72 12.05 -7.47
CA ALA A 70 10.46 12.01 -8.91
C ALA A 70 9.15 11.25 -9.22
N ARG A 71 8.96 10.10 -8.58
CA ARG A 71 7.74 9.29 -8.71
C ARG A 71 6.51 10.01 -8.15
N ALA A 72 6.60 10.62 -6.97
CA ALA A 72 5.51 11.38 -6.37
C ALA A 72 5.11 12.59 -7.23
N LYS A 73 6.08 13.32 -7.80
CA LYS A 73 5.83 14.40 -8.75
C LYS A 73 5.11 13.92 -10.01
N GLY A 74 5.47 12.73 -10.51
CA GLY A 74 4.75 12.09 -11.63
C GLY A 74 3.27 11.86 -11.31
N HIS A 75 2.94 11.40 -10.11
CA HIS A 75 1.55 11.17 -9.68
C HIS A 75 0.77 12.47 -9.40
N LEU A 76 1.44 13.51 -8.90
CA LEU A 76 0.83 14.83 -8.65
C LEU A 76 0.58 15.64 -9.94
N HIS A 77 1.26 15.31 -11.05
CA HIS A 77 1.05 15.96 -12.34
C HIS A 77 -0.04 15.29 -13.19
N VAL A 78 -0.42 14.06 -12.85
CA VAL A 78 -1.61 13.42 -13.44
C VAL A 78 -2.82 14.06 -12.80
N CYS A 79 -3.35 15.08 -13.49
CA CYS A 79 -4.64 15.65 -13.20
C CYS A 79 -5.70 14.56 -13.05
N VAL A 80 -6.56 14.79 -12.06
CA VAL A 80 -7.84 14.13 -11.82
C VAL A 80 -8.59 13.85 -13.12
#